data_AF-A0A2R6AG07-F1
#
_entry.id   AF-A0A2R6AG07-F1
#
_cell.length_a   1.000
_cell.length_b   1.000
_cell.length_c   1.000
_cell.angle_alpha   90.00
_cell.angle_beta   90.00
_cell.angle_gamma   90.00
#
_symmetry.space_group_name_H-M   'P 1'
#
loop_
_entity.id
_entity.type
_entity.pdbx_description
1 polymer ?
#
loop_
_entity_poly.entity_id
_entity_poly.type
_entity_poly.pdbx_seq_one_letter_code
_entity_poly.pdbx_strand_id
1 'polypeptide(L)' 'VVVCEEALVNKELEKGFFVDPRYFGGIQTDLDNALITAKEADYATLLGNRVVERAISLGICSPLSIRRIGKIMYAEVARV' A
#
# COMPACT_ATOMS: atom_id res chain seq x y z
N VAL A 1 3.14 3.51 -8.64
CA VAL A 1 2.63 4.38 -7.55
C VAL A 1 2.75 3.65 -6.22
N VAL A 2 3.12 4.32 -5.13
CA VAL A 2 3.16 3.72 -3.79
C VAL A 2 2.08 4.40 -2.95
N VAL A 3 1.23 3.62 -2.29
CA VAL A 3 0.25 4.09 -1.31
C VAL A 3 0.58 3.45 0.02
N CYS A 4 0.87 4.28 1.03
CA CYS A 4 1.28 3.86 2.35
C CYS A 4 0.45 4.56 3.42
N GLU A 5 0.09 3.84 4.49
CA GLU A 5 -0.38 4.48 5.71
C GLU A 5 0.74 5.31 6.34
N GLU A 6 0.47 6.59 6.59
CA GLU A 6 1.42 7.55 7.18
C GLU A 6 2.06 7.00 8.46
N ALA A 7 1.27 6.39 9.34
CA ALA A 7 1.72 5.89 10.64
C ALA A 7 2.79 4.78 10.54
N LEU A 8 2.95 4.16 9.36
CA LEU A 8 3.94 3.12 9.12
C LEU A 8 5.27 3.68 8.63
N VAL A 9 5.29 4.89 8.08
CA VAL A 9 6.52 5.49 7.55
C VAL A 9 7.53 5.66 8.69
N ASN A 10 8.80 5.36 8.40
CA ASN A 10 9.89 5.42 9.38
C ASN A 10 9.73 4.41 10.54
N LYS A 11 9.01 3.30 10.32
CA LYS A 11 8.86 2.18 11.26
C LYS A 11 9.47 0.90 10.71
N GLU A 12 9.94 0.04 11.62
CA GLU A 12 10.26 -1.35 11.30
C GLU A 12 9.02 -2.21 11.60
N LEU A 13 8.50 -2.90 10.59
CA LEU A 13 7.25 -3.68 10.71
C LEU A 13 7.51 -5.11 11.18
N GLU A 14 8.65 -5.65 10.74
CA GLU A 14 9.24 -6.90 11.20
C GLU A 14 10.75 -6.85 10.96
N LYS A 15 11.50 -7.77 11.57
CA LYS A 15 12.97 -7.79 11.49
C LYS A 15 13.43 -7.76 10.02
N GLY A 16 14.09 -6.68 9.64
CA GLY A 16 14.62 -6.49 8.28
C GLY A 16 13.68 -5.82 7.29
N PHE A 17 12.48 -5.41 7.71
CA PHE A 17 11.57 -4.60 6.90
C PHE A 17 11.35 -3.22 7.53
N PHE A 18 12.14 -2.25 7.05
CA PHE A 18 12.02 -0.85 7.41
C PHE A 18 11.25 -0.08 6.32
N VAL A 19 10.21 0.65 6.73
CA VAL A 19 9.39 1.48 5.84
C VAL A 19 10.15 2.77 5.54
N ASP A 20 11.06 2.68 4.56
CA ASP A 20 11.95 3.78 4.18
C ASP A 20 11.16 4.99 3.68
N PRO A 21 11.28 6.17 4.33
CA PRO A 21 10.63 7.40 3.87
C PRO A 21 11.01 7.83 2.45
N ARG A 22 12.14 7.37 1.90
CA ARG A 22 12.53 7.65 0.51
C ARG A 22 11.67 6.90 -0.52
N TYR A 23 11.09 5.77 -0.13
CA TYR A 23 10.26 4.94 -1.00
C TYR A 23 8.77 5.07 -0.66
N PHE A 24 8.44 5.07 0.63
CA PHE A 24 7.07 5.12 1.15
C PHE A 24 6.64 6.51 1.60
N GLY A 25 7.58 7.46 1.72
CA GLY A 25 7.25 8.87 1.96
C GLY A 25 6.78 9.54 0.68
N GLY A 26 5.82 10.46 0.81
CA GLY A 26 5.16 11.08 -0.32
C GLY A 26 4.20 12.18 0.13
N ILE A 27 3.23 12.50 -0.72
CA ILE A 27 2.20 13.49 -0.43
C ILE A 27 1.10 12.86 0.42
N GLN A 28 0.78 13.49 1.54
CA GLN A 28 -0.36 13.09 2.37
C GLN A 28 -1.67 13.55 1.73
N THR A 29 -2.58 12.61 1.54
CA THR A 29 -3.91 12.84 0.94
C THR A 29 -4.92 11.89 1.56
N ASP A 30 -6.21 12.10 1.30
CA ASP A 30 -7.25 11.14 1.68
C ASP A 30 -7.08 9.79 0.95
N LEU A 31 -7.58 8.73 1.60
CA LEU A 31 -7.38 7.36 1.17
C LEU A 31 -7.98 7.07 -0.22
N ASP A 32 -9.16 7.61 -0.50
CA ASP A 32 -9.86 7.31 -1.75
C ASP A 32 -9.15 7.98 -2.95
N ASN A 33 -8.67 9.22 -2.81
CA ASN A 33 -7.86 9.88 -3.84
C ASN A 33 -6.51 9.16 -4.09
N ALA A 34 -5.86 8.68 -3.03
CA ALA A 34 -4.63 7.88 -3.18
C ALA A 34 -4.89 6.59 -3.98
N LEU A 35 -6.02 5.93 -3.73
CA LEU A 35 -6.40 4.69 -4.40
C LEU A 35 -6.91 4.88 -5.82
N ILE A 36 -7.52 6.03 -6.16
CA ILE A 36 -7.80 6.41 -7.56
C ILE A 36 -6.50 6.46 -8.35
N THR A 37 -5.47 7.11 -7.80
CA THR A 37 -4.15 7.18 -8.46
C THR A 37 -3.52 5.79 -8.63
N ALA A 38 -3.62 4.94 -7.60
CA ALA A 38 -3.19 3.54 -7.71
C ALA A 38 -4.02 2.73 -8.74
N LYS A 39 -5.28 3.09 -8.95
CA LYS A 39 -6.18 2.45 -9.92
C LYS A 39 -5.85 2.81 -11.38
N GLU A 40 -5.20 3.94 -11.61
CA GLU A 40 -4.83 4.40 -12.95
C GLU A 40 -3.40 4.02 -13.35
N ALA A 41 -2.56 3.65 -12.39
CA ALA A 41 -1.17 3.29 -12.63
C ALA A 41 -0.98 1.88 -13.24
N ASP A 42 0.06 1.69 -14.05
CA ASP A 42 0.45 0.35 -14.55
C ASP A 42 0.92 -0.57 -13.42
N TYR A 43 1.56 0.01 -12.41
CA TYR A 43 2.05 -0.69 -11.23
C TYR A 43 1.79 0.09 -9.95
N ALA A 44 1.27 -0.58 -8.92
CA ALA A 44 1.03 -0.01 -7.62
C ALA A 44 1.54 -0.90 -6.48
N THR A 45 2.18 -0.29 -5.48
CA THR A 45 2.53 -0.90 -4.20
C THR A 45 1.59 -0.33 -3.13
N LEU A 46 0.94 -1.21 -2.37
CA LEU A 46 0.00 -0.86 -1.32
C LEU A 46 0.52 -1.41 0.02
N LEU A 47 0.70 -0.53 1.01
CA LEU A 47 1.17 -0.90 2.35
C LEU A 47 0.27 -0.29 3.42
N GLY A 48 -0.33 -1.14 4.26
CA GLY A 48 -1.23 -0.72 5.33
C GLY A 48 -2.55 -1.47 5.30
N ASN A 49 -3.10 -1.74 6.48
CA ASN A 49 -4.31 -2.56 6.60
C ASN A 49 -5.53 -1.85 5.99
N ARG A 50 -5.75 -0.58 6.32
CA ARG A 50 -6.84 0.24 5.79
C ARG A 50 -6.67 0.47 4.29
N VAL A 51 -5.43 0.67 3.84
CA VAL A 51 -5.11 0.85 2.41
C VAL A 51 -5.48 -0.40 1.62
N VAL A 52 -5.00 -1.57 2.07
CA VAL A 52 -5.24 -2.84 1.37
C VAL A 52 -6.70 -3.27 1.45
N GLU A 53 -7.36 -3.14 2.60
CA GLU A 53 -8.80 -3.44 2.75
C GLU A 53 -9.66 -2.59 1.81
N ARG A 54 -9.36 -1.29 1.74
CA ARG A 54 -10.09 -0.39 0.85
C ARG A 54 -9.83 -0.72 -0.61
N ALA A 55 -8.59 -1.03 -0.98
CA ALA A 55 -8.23 -1.43 -2.34
C ALA A 55 -8.97 -2.70 -2.79
N ILE A 56 -9.12 -3.70 -1.91
CA ILE A 56 -9.94 -4.90 -2.17
C ILE A 56 -11.39 -4.49 -2.43
N SER A 57 -11.97 -3.65 -1.55
CA SER A 57 -13.38 -3.24 -1.66
C SER A 57 -13.69 -2.50 -2.97
N LEU A 58 -12.68 -1.82 -3.54
CA LEU A 58 -12.76 -1.10 -4.81
C LEU A 58 -12.39 -1.95 -6.03
N GLY A 59 -12.07 -3.24 -5.84
CA GLY A 59 -11.64 -4.14 -6.90
C GLY A 59 -10.27 -3.79 -7.51
N ILE A 60 -9.43 -3.04 -6.79
CA ILE A 60 -8.09 -2.65 -7.24
C ILE A 60 -7.12 -3.83 -7.13
N CYS A 61 -7.26 -4.65 -6.09
CA CYS A 61 -6.47 -5.87 -5.91
C CYS A 61 -7.35 -7.04 -5.44
N SER A 62 -6.92 -8.26 -5.74
CA SER A 62 -7.59 -9.48 -5.28
C SER A 62 -7.16 -9.81 -3.85
N PRO A 63 -8.07 -10.30 -2.98
CA PRO A 63 -7.69 -10.86 -1.68
C PRO A 63 -6.58 -11.91 -1.75
N LEU A 64 -6.50 -12.65 -2.86
CA LEU A 64 -5.49 -13.68 -3.09
C LEU A 64 -4.08 -13.12 -3.34
N SER A 65 -3.96 -11.83 -3.64
CA SER A 65 -2.68 -11.15 -3.90
C SER A 65 -2.02 -10.56 -2.65
N ILE A 66 -2.68 -10.67 -1.49
CA ILE A 66 -2.23 -10.03 -0.26
C ILE A 66 -1.12 -10.83 0.41
N ARG A 67 -0.04 -10.15 0.74
CA ARG A 67 1.02 -10.63 1.62
C ARG A 67 0.94 -9.91 2.97
N ARG A 68 1.67 -10.42 3.95
CA ARG A 68 1.82 -9.79 5.27
C ARG A 68 3.28 -9.57 5.58
N ILE A 69 3.56 -8.42 6.18
CA ILE A 69 4.84 -8.03 6.76
C ILE A 69 4.56 -7.81 8.24
N GLY A 70 4.95 -8.77 9.08
CA GLY A 70 4.43 -8.89 10.43
C GLY A 70 2.89 -8.92 10.45
N LYS A 71 2.26 -7.90 11.06
CA LYS A 71 0.80 -7.76 11.14
C LYS A 71 0.20 -6.86 10.06
N ILE A 72 1.03 -6.25 9.22
CA ILE A 72 0.61 -5.26 8.22
C ILE A 72 0.39 -5.94 6.87
N MET A 73 -0.71 -5.60 6.22
CA MET A 73 -1.01 -6.07 4.87
C MET A 73 -0.22 -5.30 3.81
N TYR A 74 0.17 -6.05 2.78
CA TYR A 74 0.97 -5.60 1.66
C TYR A 74 0.39 -6.18 0.38
N ALA A 75 0.34 -5.38 -0.68
CA ALA A 75 0.00 -5.88 -2.02
C ALA A 75 0.79 -5.15 -3.10
N GLU A 76 1.14 -5.89 -4.15
CA GLU A 76 1.65 -5.34 -5.40
C GLU A 76 0.62 -5.63 -6.49
N VAL A 77 0.29 -4.61 -7.27
CA VAL A 77 -0.68 -4.69 -8.35
C VAL A 77 0.05 -4.33 -9.63
N ALA A 78 0.07 -5.24 -10.59
CA ALA A 78 0.51 -4.99 -11.95
C ALA A 78 -0.69 -5.14 -12.89
N ARG A 79 -0.90 -4.15 -13.76
CA ARG A 79 -1.87 -4.23 -14.85
C ARG A 79 -1.13 -4.66 -16.11
N VAL A 80 -1.65 -5.72 -16.74
CA VAL A 80 -1.18 -6.25 -18.02
C VAL A 80 -2.24 -6.03 -19.09
#